data_AF-A0A7G7CNB4-F1
#
_entry.id   AF-A0A7G7CNB4-F1
#
_cell.length_a   1.000
_cell.length_b   1.000
_cell.length_c   1.000
_cell.angle_alpha   90.00
_cell.angle_beta   90.00
_cell.angle_gamma   90.00
#
_symmetry.space_group_name_H-M   'P 1'
#
loop_
_entity.id
_entity.type
_entity.pdbx_description
1 polymer ?
#
loop_
_entity_poly.entity_id
_entity_poly.type
_entity_poly.pdbx_seq_one_letter_code
_entity_poly.pdbx_strand_id
1 'polypeptide(L)'
;MRGLIIDYVGVLDGPEEDVKRWQELLAAAKAQDVATAILSNDPGGPGAEHVREWEYRGHVDAVILSGEVGANKPERAAFQAAADALELPLNDCVMIDDNIMNVRGAVDNGLVGILHTAFERTSVEIQAIFDIDGEF
;
A
#
# COMPACT_ATOMS: atom_id res chain seq x y z
N MET A 1 1.85 -12.03 -8.21
CA MET A 1 1.02 -11.01 -7.54
C MET A 1 0.83 -9.85 -8.49
N ARG A 2 -0.27 -9.09 -8.39
CA ARG A 2 -0.58 -8.00 -9.35
C ARG A 2 -0.84 -6.64 -8.67
N GLY A 3 -1.25 -6.66 -7.40
CA GLY A 3 -1.58 -5.44 -6.64
C GLY A 3 -0.68 -5.25 -5.42
N LEU A 4 -0.25 -4.02 -5.18
CA LEU A 4 0.49 -3.60 -3.99
C LEU A 4 -0.30 -2.50 -3.27
N ILE A 5 -0.79 -2.82 -2.07
CA ILE A 5 -1.57 -1.93 -1.20
C ILE A 5 -0.69 -1.59 0.00
N ILE A 6 -0.54 -0.30 0.30
CA ILE A 6 0.41 0.19 1.30
C ILE A 6 -0.29 1.12 2.29
N ASP A 7 0.01 1.01 3.59
CA ASP A 7 -0.41 2.02 4.55
C ASP A 7 0.29 3.36 4.31
N TYR A 8 -0.29 4.46 4.81
CA TYR A 8 0.34 5.77 4.76
C TYR A 8 1.16 6.06 6.02
N VAL A 9 0.48 6.15 7.17
CA VAL A 9 1.11 6.49 8.45
C VAL A 9 1.94 5.31 8.93
N GLY A 10 3.19 5.57 9.32
CA GLY A 10 4.15 4.54 9.74
C GLY A 10 4.85 3.83 8.58
N VAL A 11 4.54 4.15 7.32
CA VAL A 11 5.16 3.53 6.14
C VAL A 11 5.66 4.57 5.13
N LEU A 12 4.80 5.48 4.67
CA LEU A 12 5.09 6.47 3.63
C LEU A 12 5.30 7.89 4.16
N ASP A 13 5.11 8.13 5.46
CA ASP A 13 5.29 9.43 6.14
C ASP A 13 6.58 9.50 6.98
N GLY A 14 7.54 8.62 6.68
CA GLY A 14 8.84 8.55 7.34
C GLY A 14 9.80 9.70 6.96
N PRO A 15 11.10 9.55 7.28
CA PRO A 15 12.14 10.48 6.86
C PRO A 15 12.13 10.73 5.35
N GLU A 16 12.52 11.94 4.91
CA GLU A 16 12.52 12.33 3.50
C GLU A 16 13.32 11.38 2.58
N GLU A 17 14.38 10.78 3.12
CA GLU A 17 15.17 9.76 2.42
C GLU A 17 14.34 8.50 2.13
N ASP A 18 13.65 7.97 3.12
CA ASP A 18 12.80 6.78 2.95
C ASP A 18 11.60 7.07 2.02
N VAL A 19 11.03 8.27 2.09
CA VAL A 19 9.96 8.69 1.16
C VAL A 19 10.45 8.65 -0.30
N LYS A 20 11.67 9.12 -0.57
CA LYS A 20 12.26 9.05 -1.92
C LYS A 20 12.48 7.61 -2.37
N ARG A 21 13.01 6.76 -1.49
CA ARG A 21 13.22 5.34 -1.78
C ARG A 21 11.92 4.61 -2.06
N TRP A 22 10.84 4.93 -1.33
CA TRP A 22 9.49 4.44 -1.62
C TRP A 22 8.97 4.89 -2.99
N GLN A 23 9.17 6.16 -3.36
CA GLN A 23 8.77 6.66 -4.68
C GLN A 23 9.52 5.94 -5.81
N GLU A 24 10.81 5.67 -5.63
CA GLU A 24 11.62 4.90 -6.59
C GLU A 24 11.14 3.45 -6.70
N LEU A 25 10.88 2.77 -5.58
CA LEU A 25 10.37 1.40 -5.55
C LEU A 25 8.98 1.28 -6.19
N LEU A 26 8.09 2.24 -5.92
CA LEU A 26 6.76 2.28 -6.55
C LEU A 26 6.85 2.51 -8.06
N ALA A 27 7.75 3.39 -8.50
CA ALA A 27 7.98 3.59 -9.92
C ALA A 27 8.47 2.30 -10.61
N ALA A 28 9.35 1.54 -9.95
CA ALA A 28 9.81 0.26 -10.46
C ALA A 28 8.72 -0.82 -10.45
N ALA A 29 7.87 -0.86 -9.42
CA ALA A 29 6.71 -1.75 -9.39
C ALA A 29 5.74 -1.45 -10.54
N LYS A 30 5.44 -0.16 -10.79
CA LYS A 30 4.62 0.26 -11.95
C LYS A 30 5.24 -0.16 -13.28
N ALA A 31 6.56 -0.10 -13.41
CA ALA A 31 7.26 -0.56 -14.62
C ALA A 31 7.15 -2.09 -14.85
N GLN A 32 6.78 -2.86 -13.82
CA GLN A 32 6.45 -4.29 -13.89
C GLN A 32 4.94 -4.56 -13.96
N ASP A 33 4.15 -3.56 -14.38
CA ASP A 33 2.68 -3.63 -14.47
C ASP A 33 1.99 -3.97 -13.13
N VAL A 34 2.61 -3.62 -12.00
CA VAL A 34 2.00 -3.76 -10.66
C VAL A 34 1.10 -2.55 -10.39
N ALA A 35 -0.17 -2.83 -10.09
CA ALA A 35 -1.13 -1.80 -9.69
C ALA A 35 -0.91 -1.42 -8.21
N THR A 36 -0.90 -0.13 -7.89
CA THR A 36 -0.45 0.39 -6.59
C THR A 36 -1.52 1.24 -5.93
N ALA A 37 -1.79 1.00 -4.65
CA ALA A 37 -2.74 1.81 -3.87
C ALA A 37 -2.22 2.14 -2.48
N ILE A 38 -2.69 3.27 -1.94
CA ILE A 38 -2.63 3.56 -0.51
C ILE A 38 -3.96 3.17 0.13
N LEU A 39 -3.92 2.42 1.24
CA LEU A 39 -5.09 2.16 2.10
C LEU A 39 -4.77 2.66 3.50
N SER A 40 -5.32 3.82 3.86
CA SER A 40 -5.06 4.48 5.14
C SER A 40 -6.30 4.48 6.04
N ASN A 41 -6.11 4.17 7.32
CA ASN A 41 -7.13 4.37 8.35
C ASN A 41 -7.21 5.85 8.75
N ASP A 42 -7.57 6.70 7.79
CA ASP A 42 -7.67 8.15 7.94
C ASP A 42 -9.14 8.62 7.79
N PRO A 43 -9.62 9.59 8.59
CA PRO A 43 -10.98 10.13 8.48
C PRO A 43 -11.33 10.74 7.12
N GLY A 44 -10.34 11.09 6.29
CA GLY A 44 -10.53 11.68 4.98
C GLY A 44 -10.77 13.19 5.00
N GLY A 45 -11.43 13.68 3.95
CA GLY A 45 -11.72 15.10 3.79
C GLY A 45 -10.45 15.96 3.58
N PRO A 46 -10.50 17.27 3.88
CA PRO A 46 -9.40 18.20 3.58
C PRO A 46 -8.10 17.92 4.33
N GLY A 47 -8.17 17.26 5.50
CA GLY A 47 -6.98 16.90 6.28
C GLY A 47 -6.09 15.86 5.60
N ALA A 48 -6.69 15.00 4.77
CA ALA A 48 -6.01 13.91 4.09
C ALA A 48 -5.41 14.29 2.72
N GLU A 49 -5.37 15.57 2.38
CA GLU A 49 -4.91 16.01 1.05
C GLU A 49 -3.46 15.61 0.78
N HIS A 50 -2.63 15.62 1.82
CA HIS A 50 -1.25 15.16 1.75
C HIS A 50 -1.11 13.67 1.35
N VAL A 51 -2.12 12.83 1.64
CA VAL A 51 -2.17 11.44 1.17
C VAL A 51 -2.60 11.40 -0.29
N ARG A 52 -3.64 12.16 -0.68
CA ARG A 52 -4.14 12.19 -2.08
C ARG A 52 -3.12 12.74 -3.08
N GLU A 53 -2.23 13.62 -2.64
CA GLU A 53 -1.12 14.10 -3.48
C GLU A 53 -0.28 12.97 -4.08
N TRP A 54 -0.21 11.80 -3.44
CA TRP A 54 0.47 10.63 -4.01
C TRP A 54 -0.21 10.09 -5.26
N GLU A 55 -1.54 10.06 -5.28
CA GLU A 55 -2.32 9.70 -6.47
C GLU A 55 -2.26 10.82 -7.51
N TYR A 56 -2.45 12.08 -7.10
CA TYR A 56 -2.45 13.21 -8.05
C TYR A 56 -1.12 13.40 -8.78
N ARG A 57 -0.01 13.06 -8.11
CA ARG A 57 1.34 13.08 -8.70
C ARG A 57 1.71 11.78 -9.42
N GLY A 58 0.84 10.77 -9.37
CA GLY A 58 1.03 9.48 -10.03
C GLY A 58 2.02 8.55 -9.34
N HIS A 59 2.34 8.77 -8.07
CA HIS A 59 3.18 7.85 -7.28
C HIS A 59 2.45 6.52 -7.01
N VAL A 60 1.13 6.57 -6.82
CA VAL A 60 0.23 5.42 -6.74
C VAL A 60 -0.94 5.59 -7.70
N ASP A 61 -1.68 4.52 -7.96
CA ASP A 61 -2.82 4.53 -8.90
C ASP A 61 -4.14 4.86 -8.21
N ALA A 62 -4.25 4.63 -6.89
CA ALA A 62 -5.41 4.98 -6.09
C ALA A 62 -5.07 5.29 -4.62
N VAL A 63 -5.82 6.19 -3.99
CA VAL A 63 -5.80 6.43 -2.55
C VAL A 63 -7.17 6.10 -1.95
N ILE A 64 -7.17 5.23 -0.95
CA ILE A 64 -8.36 4.78 -0.22
C ILE A 64 -8.24 5.22 1.24
N LEU A 65 -9.22 5.99 1.70
CA LEU A 65 -9.29 6.53 3.05
C LEU A 65 -10.50 5.93 3.77
N SER A 66 -10.27 5.34 4.95
CA SER A 66 -11.28 4.57 5.66
C SER A 66 -12.52 5.38 6.04
N GLY A 67 -12.36 6.67 6.36
CA GLY A 67 -13.48 7.56 6.68
C GLY A 67 -14.43 7.82 5.50
N GLU A 68 -13.94 7.67 4.27
CA GLU A 68 -14.72 7.87 3.04
C GLU A 68 -15.38 6.57 2.57
N VAL A 69 -14.72 5.44 2.79
CA VAL A 69 -15.27 4.10 2.50
C VAL A 69 -16.23 3.62 3.60
N GLY A 70 -16.06 4.08 4.83
CA GLY A 70 -16.84 3.67 6.00
C GLY A 70 -16.40 2.34 6.62
N ALA A 71 -15.18 1.88 6.34
CA ALA A 71 -14.59 0.66 6.91
C ALA A 71 -13.08 0.85 7.13
N ASN A 72 -12.57 0.37 8.27
CA ASN A 72 -11.15 0.47 8.62
C ASN A 72 -10.45 -0.89 8.46
N LYS A 73 -9.15 -0.90 8.19
CA LYS A 73 -8.33 -2.09 8.47
C LYS A 73 -8.43 -2.42 9.98
N PRO A 74 -8.59 -3.69 10.38
CA PRO A 74 -8.47 -4.93 9.59
C PRO A 74 -9.80 -5.50 9.03
N GLU A 75 -10.84 -4.70 8.87
CA GLU A 75 -12.12 -5.16 8.31
C GLU A 75 -11.96 -5.56 6.83
N ARG A 76 -12.58 -6.67 6.43
CA ARG A 76 -12.57 -7.16 5.04
C ARG A 76 -12.95 -6.09 4.02
N ALA A 77 -13.94 -5.26 4.36
CA ALA A 77 -14.46 -4.22 3.47
C ALA A 77 -13.40 -3.16 3.12
N ALA A 78 -12.47 -2.84 4.02
CA ALA A 78 -11.39 -1.91 3.73
C ALA A 78 -10.42 -2.48 2.69
N PHE A 79 -10.01 -3.74 2.85
CA PHE A 79 -9.15 -4.42 1.87
C PHE A 79 -9.86 -4.61 0.53
N GLN A 80 -11.15 -4.95 0.55
CA GLN A 80 -11.95 -5.10 -0.67
C GLN A 80 -12.04 -3.77 -1.43
N ALA A 81 -12.26 -2.65 -0.75
CA ALA A 81 -12.30 -1.34 -1.40
C ALA A 81 -10.97 -0.98 -2.10
N ALA A 82 -9.83 -1.30 -1.48
CA ALA A 82 -8.52 -1.11 -2.10
C ALA A 82 -8.30 -2.04 -3.31
N ALA A 83 -8.68 -3.31 -3.21
CA ALA A 83 -8.57 -4.24 -4.33
C ALA A 83 -9.51 -3.89 -5.50
N ASP A 84 -10.73 -3.44 -5.20
CA ASP A 84 -11.71 -2.98 -6.19
C ASP A 84 -11.20 -1.75 -6.94
N ALA A 85 -10.57 -0.80 -6.24
CA ALA A 85 -9.95 0.38 -6.87
C ALA A 85 -8.80 0.01 -7.82
N LEU A 86 -8.13 -1.12 -7.58
CA LEU A 86 -7.11 -1.67 -8.46
C LEU A 86 -7.67 -2.63 -9.53
N GLU A 87 -8.98 -2.91 -9.53
CA GLU A 87 -9.64 -3.90 -10.38
C GLU A 87 -9.06 -5.33 -10.25
N LEU A 88 -8.66 -5.70 -9.03
CA LEU A 88 -8.03 -6.97 -8.71
C LEU A 88 -8.82 -7.77 -7.66
N PRO A 89 -8.75 -9.12 -7.69
CA PRO A 89 -9.23 -9.92 -6.58
C PRO A 89 -8.24 -9.83 -5.40
N LEU A 90 -8.74 -9.93 -4.17
CA LEU A 90 -7.91 -9.82 -2.96
C LEU A 90 -6.70 -10.77 -2.96
N ASN A 91 -6.85 -11.97 -3.49
CA ASN A 91 -5.79 -12.98 -3.53
C ASN A 91 -4.65 -12.67 -4.52
N ASP A 92 -4.78 -11.61 -5.33
CA ASP A 92 -3.71 -11.08 -6.16
C ASP A 92 -3.05 -9.82 -5.58
N CYS A 93 -3.47 -9.39 -4.39
CA CYS A 93 -2.97 -8.19 -3.71
C CYS A 93 -2.03 -8.53 -2.54
N VAL A 94 -1.03 -7.67 -2.36
CA VAL A 94 -0.11 -7.64 -1.22
C VAL A 94 -0.47 -6.43 -0.36
N MET A 95 -0.59 -6.60 0.96
CA MET A 95 -0.77 -5.52 1.93
C MET A 95 0.53 -5.28 2.71
N ILE A 96 1.01 -4.04 2.70
CA ILE A 96 2.12 -3.56 3.52
C ILE A 96 1.56 -2.65 4.61
N ASP A 97 1.82 -2.99 5.88
CA ASP A 97 1.31 -2.22 7.01
C ASP A 97 2.27 -2.36 8.21
N ASP A 98 2.44 -1.31 9.01
CA ASP A 98 3.29 -1.34 10.21
C ASP A 98 2.57 -1.97 11.42
N ASN A 99 1.23 -2.08 11.35
CA ASN A 99 0.42 -2.71 12.38
C ASN A 99 0.16 -4.19 12.06
N ILE A 100 0.73 -5.07 12.90
CA ILE A 100 0.57 -6.52 12.78
C ILE A 100 -0.89 -7.00 12.76
N MET A 101 -1.82 -6.27 13.36
CA MET A 101 -3.25 -6.63 13.32
C MET A 101 -3.84 -6.41 11.93
N ASN A 102 -3.43 -5.36 11.23
CA ASN A 102 -3.84 -5.09 9.86
C ASN A 102 -3.26 -6.14 8.90
N VAL A 103 -1.97 -6.45 9.05
CA VAL A 103 -1.30 -7.50 8.26
C VAL A 103 -1.98 -8.85 8.44
N ARG A 104 -2.27 -9.25 9.68
CA ARG A 104 -3.01 -10.51 9.95
C ARG A 104 -4.41 -10.48 9.35
N GLY A 105 -5.13 -9.37 9.49
CA GLY A 105 -6.44 -9.19 8.87
C GLY A 105 -6.40 -9.33 7.34
N ALA A 106 -5.36 -8.81 6.69
CA ALA A 106 -5.16 -8.96 5.25
C ALA A 106 -4.96 -10.43 4.88
N VAL A 107 -4.09 -11.15 5.60
CA VAL A 107 -3.84 -12.58 5.39
C VAL A 107 -5.10 -13.42 5.61
N ASP A 108 -5.84 -13.17 6.68
CA ASP A 108 -7.10 -13.86 6.98
C ASP A 108 -8.18 -13.65 5.90
N ASN A 109 -8.07 -12.57 5.11
CA ASN A 109 -8.96 -12.25 4.00
C ASN A 109 -8.46 -12.69 2.62
N GLY A 110 -7.27 -13.32 2.56
CA GLY A 110 -6.71 -13.93 1.37
C GLY A 110 -5.62 -13.13 0.67
N LEU A 111 -5.21 -11.97 1.20
CA LEU A 111 -4.08 -11.21 0.67
C LEU A 111 -2.76 -11.82 1.13
N VAL A 112 -1.67 -11.50 0.42
CA VAL A 112 -0.34 -11.63 1.01
C VAL A 112 -0.11 -10.44 1.95
N GLY A 113 0.37 -10.67 3.17
CA GLY A 113 0.63 -9.60 4.13
C GLY A 113 2.12 -9.50 4.48
N ILE A 114 2.65 -8.28 4.48
CA ILE A 114 4.03 -7.97 4.90
C ILE A 114 3.95 -6.95 6.03
N LEU A 115 4.62 -7.26 7.14
CA LEU A 115 4.80 -6.32 8.24
C LEU A 115 5.94 -5.36 7.91
N HIS A 116 5.61 -4.08 7.83
CA HIS A 116 6.60 -3.02 7.72
C HIS A 116 7.23 -2.74 9.09
N THR A 117 8.55 -2.89 9.17
CA THR A 117 9.33 -2.49 10.35
C THR A 117 10.52 -1.59 10.02
N ALA A 118 10.99 -1.70 8.78
CA ALA A 118 12.08 -0.94 8.20
C ALA A 118 12.00 -1.06 6.67
N PHE A 119 12.44 -0.03 5.96
CA PHE A 119 12.40 0.00 4.50
C PHE A 119 13.25 -1.14 3.90
N GLU A 120 14.47 -1.37 4.40
CA GLU A 120 15.42 -2.34 3.84
C GLU A 120 14.87 -3.77 3.82
N ARG A 121 14.09 -4.13 4.84
CA ARG A 121 13.46 -5.45 4.90
C ARG A 121 12.26 -5.53 3.96
N THR A 122 11.46 -4.47 3.94
CA THR A 122 10.20 -4.43 3.18
C THR A 122 10.46 -4.39 1.68
N SER A 123 11.47 -3.63 1.24
CA SER A 123 11.83 -3.51 -0.18
C SER A 123 12.28 -4.84 -0.77
N VAL A 124 13.07 -5.63 -0.03
CA VAL A 124 13.50 -6.98 -0.45
C VAL A 124 12.30 -7.91 -0.64
N GLU A 125 11.31 -7.86 0.25
CA GLU A 125 10.10 -8.70 0.12
C GLU A 125 9.25 -8.28 -1.09
N ILE A 126 9.09 -6.97 -1.33
CA ILE A 126 8.38 -6.43 -2.50
C ILE A 126 9.10 -6.85 -3.79
N GLN A 127 10.42 -6.68 -3.87
CA GLN A 127 11.22 -7.06 -5.02
C GLN A 127 11.07 -8.55 -5.35
N ALA A 128 11.16 -9.42 -4.33
CA ALA A 128 11.01 -10.85 -4.52
C ALA A 128 9.62 -11.28 -5.00
N ILE A 129 8.55 -10.61 -4.55
CA ILE A 129 7.17 -10.95 -4.92
C ILE A 129 6.81 -10.49 -6.34
N PHE A 130 7.34 -9.34 -6.76
CA PHE A 130 7.00 -8.69 -8.03
C PHE A 130 8.10 -8.79 -9.09
N ASP A 131 9.17 -9.54 -8.83
CA ASP A 131 10.31 -9.74 -9.75
C ASP A 131 10.93 -8.40 -10.19
N ILE A 132 11.13 -7.50 -9.23
CA ILE A 132 11.72 -6.18 -9.46
C ILE A 132 13.23 -6.26 -9.22
N ASP A 133 14.01 -5.97 -10.26
CA ASP A 133 15.45 -5.80 -10.16
C ASP A 133 15.84 -4.36 -9.76
N GLY A 134 16.77 -4.22 -8.82
CA GLY A 134 17.36 -2.92 -8.45
C GLY A 134 17.83 -2.84 -7.00
N GLU A 135 18.61 -1.81 -6.68
CA GLU A 135 18.93 -1.42 -5.31
C GLU A 135 18.09 -0.18 -4.96
N PHE A 136 17.31 -0.27 -3.88
CA PHE A 136 16.38 0.76 -3.41
C PHE A 136 16.70 1.14 -1.97
#